data_AF-A0A498FZZ7-F1
#
_entry.id   AF-A0A498FZZ7-F1
#
_cell.length_a   1.000
_cell.length_b   1.000
_cell.length_c   1.000
_cell.angle_alpha   90.00
_cell.angle_beta   90.00
_cell.angle_gamma   90.00
#
_symmetry.space_group_name_H-M   'P 1'
#
loop_
_entity.id
_entity.type
_entity.pdbx_description
1 polymer ?
#
loop_
_entity_poly.entity_id
_entity_poly.type
_entity_poly.pdbx_seq_one_letter_code
_entity_poly.pdbx_strand_id
1 'polypeptide(L)'
;ILRLPVTLLLMLSAFAFAIVTAIPLGVISAKRRNEPADHVSRIISLIGVSTPSFWIGLVLIIVFAFHLGWFPARGLVLPWESPANVRGAATQVEVIRQSAHHLFLPMIGLGTLQMAQITRIERSSMVDSLQGEYVKLARAYGVPESTI
;
A
#
# COMPACT_ATOMS: atom_id res chain seq x y z
N ILE A 1 20.84 -14.60 12.04
CA ILE A 1 20.43 -15.19 10.75
C ILE A 1 18.98 -15.70 10.76
N LEU A 2 18.50 -16.31 11.86
CA LEU A 2 17.17 -16.95 11.95
C LEU A 2 15.92 -16.07 11.66
N ARG A 3 16.01 -14.74 11.72
CA ARG A 3 14.86 -13.84 11.43
C ARG A 3 14.93 -13.14 10.06
N LEU A 4 16.05 -13.29 9.34
CA LEU A 4 16.25 -12.64 8.05
C LEU A 4 15.14 -12.95 7.03
N PRO A 5 14.67 -14.20 6.88
CA PRO A 5 13.63 -14.51 5.87
C PRO A 5 12.31 -13.78 6.14
N VAL A 6 11.92 -13.66 7.41
CA VAL A 6 10.69 -12.97 7.83
C VAL A 6 10.80 -11.47 7.57
N THR A 7 11.92 -10.86 7.96
CA THR A 7 12.13 -9.43 7.72
C THR A 7 12.13 -9.09 6.24
N LEU A 8 12.77 -9.92 5.40
CA LEU A 8 12.79 -9.73 3.94
C LEU A 8 11.40 -9.85 3.34
N LEU A 9 10.62 -10.85 3.74
CA LEU A 9 9.24 -11.01 3.28
C LEU A 9 8.40 -9.77 3.62
N LEU A 10 8.42 -9.34 4.88
CA LEU A 10 7.69 -8.17 5.33
C LEU A 10 8.11 -6.90 4.59
N MET A 11 9.41 -6.68 4.45
CA MET A 11 9.96 -5.51 3.75
C MET A 11 9.54 -5.49 2.28
N LEU A 12 9.73 -6.59 1.55
CA LEU A 12 9.42 -6.67 0.13
C LEU A 12 7.91 -6.55 -0.11
N SER A 13 7.08 -7.20 0.70
CA SER A 13 5.63 -7.13 0.55
C SER A 13 5.06 -5.75 0.90
N ALA A 14 5.55 -5.12 1.97
CA ALA A 14 5.17 -3.74 2.31
C ALA A 14 5.59 -2.76 1.23
N PHE A 15 6.78 -2.91 0.66
CA PHE A 15 7.28 -2.05 -0.42
C PHE A 15 6.53 -2.27 -1.73
N ALA A 16 6.24 -3.53 -2.09
CA ALA A 16 5.41 -3.86 -3.24
C ALA A 16 4.01 -3.25 -3.13
N PHE A 17 3.36 -3.39 -1.96
CA PHE A 17 2.10 -2.73 -1.66
C PHE A 17 2.20 -1.22 -1.85
N ALA A 18 3.26 -0.61 -1.30
CA ALA A 18 3.48 0.83 -1.40
C ALA A 18 3.56 1.29 -2.86
N ILE A 19 4.32 0.61 -3.72
CA ILE A 19 4.45 0.97 -5.14
C ILE A 19 3.11 0.80 -5.87
N VAL A 20 2.47 -0.37 -5.71
CA VAL A 20 1.23 -0.73 -6.42
C VAL A 20 0.11 0.26 -6.11
N THR A 21 0.06 0.79 -4.89
CA THR A 21 -0.95 1.76 -4.47
C THR A 21 -0.53 3.21 -4.71
N ALA A 22 0.74 3.55 -4.49
CA ALA A 22 1.23 4.92 -4.61
C ALA A 22 1.23 5.45 -6.04
N ILE A 23 1.57 4.61 -7.03
CA ILE A 23 1.60 5.05 -8.44
C ILE A 23 0.19 5.49 -8.88
N PRO A 24 -0.87 4.65 -8.81
CA PRO A 24 -2.22 5.09 -9.17
C PRO A 24 -2.69 6.31 -8.40
N LEU A 25 -2.46 6.35 -7.07
CA LEU A 25 -2.86 7.47 -6.23
C LEU A 25 -2.13 8.76 -6.62
N GLY A 26 -0.84 8.68 -6.92
CA GLY A 26 -0.01 9.82 -7.34
C GLY A 26 -0.48 10.38 -8.68
N VAL A 27 -0.75 9.50 -9.66
CA VAL A 27 -1.27 9.88 -10.98
C VAL A 27 -2.65 10.53 -10.88
N ILE A 28 -3.58 9.92 -10.15
CA ILE A 28 -4.93 10.47 -9.95
C ILE A 28 -4.86 11.83 -9.25
N SER A 29 -4.01 11.97 -8.22
CA SER A 29 -3.84 13.22 -7.48
C SER A 29 -3.21 14.34 -8.32
N ALA A 30 -2.31 14.01 -9.24
CA ALA A 30 -1.72 14.98 -10.17
C ALA A 30 -2.74 15.49 -11.20
N LYS A 31 -3.59 14.61 -11.72
CA LYS A 31 -4.61 14.93 -12.72
C LYS A 31 -5.76 15.77 -12.15
N ARG A 32 -6.19 15.50 -10.92
CA ARG A 32 -7.29 16.22 -10.23
C ARG A 32 -6.82 17.38 -9.35
N ARG A 33 -5.72 18.03 -9.73
CA ARG A 33 -5.12 19.12 -8.96
C ARG A 33 -6.13 20.28 -8.79
N ASN A 34 -6.41 20.66 -7.54
CA ASN A 34 -7.24 21.80 -7.09
C ASN A 34 -8.77 21.59 -6.91
N GLU A 35 -9.27 20.37 -6.67
CA GLU A 35 -10.69 20.17 -6.29
C GLU A 35 -10.97 20.50 -4.80
N PRO A 36 -12.11 21.12 -4.42
CA PRO A 36 -12.42 21.57 -3.04
C PRO A 36 -12.59 20.47 -1.98
N ALA A 37 -12.55 19.19 -2.36
CA ALA A 37 -12.36 18.06 -1.44
C ALA A 37 -11.02 18.14 -0.65
N ASP A 38 -10.12 19.03 -1.06
CA ASP A 38 -8.79 19.24 -0.49
C ASP A 38 -8.80 19.73 0.97
N HIS A 39 -9.86 20.41 1.45
CA HIS A 39 -9.89 20.95 2.82
C HIS A 39 -10.17 19.89 3.89
N VAL A 40 -11.18 19.03 3.67
CA VAL A 40 -11.50 17.91 4.59
C VAL A 40 -10.37 16.87 4.55
N SER A 41 -9.85 16.60 3.35
CA SER A 41 -8.66 15.77 3.13
C SER A 41 -7.47 16.25 3.95
N ARG A 42 -7.18 17.56 3.99
CA ARG A 42 -6.05 18.12 4.76
C ARG A 42 -6.20 17.93 6.26
N ILE A 43 -7.40 18.08 6.82
CA ILE A 43 -7.62 17.91 8.27
C ILE A 43 -7.46 16.44 8.67
N ILE A 44 -8.05 15.53 7.90
CA ILE A 44 -7.90 14.08 8.11
C ILE A 44 -6.43 13.67 7.91
N SER A 45 -5.76 14.24 6.91
CA SER A 45 -4.34 14.01 6.66
C SER A 45 -3.44 14.55 7.78
N LEU A 46 -3.77 15.70 8.39
CA LEU A 46 -3.01 16.23 9.53
C LEU A 46 -3.09 15.29 10.74
N ILE A 47 -4.29 14.77 11.04
CA ILE A 47 -4.47 13.77 12.10
C ILE A 47 -3.71 12.49 11.76
N GLY A 48 -3.77 12.03 10.50
CA GLY A 48 -3.07 10.83 10.02
C GLY A 48 -1.54 10.96 9.96
N VAL A 49 -1.01 12.14 9.63
CA VAL A 49 0.44 12.42 9.61
C VAL A 49 1.00 12.53 11.02
N SER A 50 0.21 13.06 11.97
CA SER A 50 0.54 13.01 13.39
C SER A 50 0.36 11.63 14.01
N THR A 51 -0.29 10.70 13.31
CA THR A 51 -0.49 9.33 13.77
C THR A 51 0.75 8.48 13.42
N PRO A 52 1.48 7.97 14.41
CA PRO A 52 2.65 7.13 14.15
C PRO A 52 2.27 5.86 13.38
N SER A 53 3.17 5.32 12.54
CA SER A 53 2.93 4.06 11.80
C SER A 53 2.53 2.89 12.68
N PHE A 54 3.12 2.79 13.87
CA PHE A 54 2.78 1.72 14.80
C PHE A 54 1.30 1.78 15.22
N TRP A 55 0.71 2.98 15.30
CA TRP A 55 -0.69 3.16 15.67
C TRP A 55 -1.62 2.66 14.57
N ILE A 56 -1.31 2.93 13.29
CA ILE A 56 -2.05 2.37 12.15
C ILE A 56 -2.03 0.84 12.21
N GLY A 57 -0.85 0.25 12.44
CA GLY A 57 -0.72 -1.19 12.64
C GLY A 57 -1.57 -1.72 13.80
N LEU A 58 -1.58 -1.01 14.94
CA LEU A 58 -2.40 -1.39 16.10
C LEU A 58 -3.91 -1.33 15.80
N VAL A 59 -4.38 -0.26 15.15
CA VAL A 59 -5.80 -0.12 14.80
C VAL A 59 -6.22 -1.20 13.80
N LEU A 60 -5.39 -1.50 12.80
CA LEU A 60 -5.63 -2.60 11.88
C LEU A 60 -5.79 -3.92 12.63
N ILE A 61 -4.93 -4.21 13.61
CA ILE A 61 -5.04 -5.41 14.44
C ILE A 61 -6.33 -5.40 15.29
N ILE A 62 -6.63 -4.30 15.99
CA ILE A 62 -7.79 -4.22 16.89
C ILE A 62 -9.10 -4.39 16.11
N VAL A 63 -9.21 -3.74 14.95
CA VAL A 63 -10.42 -3.80 14.13
C VAL A 63 -10.50 -5.14 13.42
N PHE A 64 -9.51 -5.45 12.57
CA PHE A 64 -9.62 -6.57 11.64
C PHE A 64 -9.27 -7.93 12.25
N ALA A 65 -8.38 -7.98 13.23
CA ALA A 65 -8.02 -9.23 13.88
C ALA A 65 -8.84 -9.50 15.15
N PHE A 66 -9.09 -8.48 15.99
CA PHE A 66 -9.76 -8.68 17.26
C PHE A 66 -11.29 -8.52 17.19
N HIS A 67 -11.81 -7.43 16.61
CA HIS A 67 -13.27 -7.23 16.52
C HIS A 67 -13.91 -8.07 15.41
N LEU A 68 -13.34 -8.03 14.19
CA LEU A 68 -13.94 -8.68 13.02
C LEU A 68 -13.51 -10.15 12.89
N GLY A 69 -12.38 -10.54 13.49
CA GLY A 69 -11.83 -11.89 13.38
C GLY A 69 -11.47 -12.27 11.94
N TRP A 70 -11.28 -11.30 11.04
CA TRP A 70 -10.98 -11.54 9.64
C TRP A 70 -9.56 -12.05 9.46
N PHE A 71 -8.59 -11.46 10.16
CA PHE A 71 -7.17 -11.78 9.99
C PHE A 71 -6.53 -12.24 11.31
N PRO A 72 -5.47 -13.06 11.26
CA PRO A 72 -4.72 -13.46 12.44
C PRO A 72 -3.81 -12.32 12.92
N ALA A 73 -3.70 -12.14 14.24
CA ALA A 73 -2.86 -11.09 14.82
C ALA A 73 -1.38 -11.48 14.99
N ARG A 74 -1.06 -12.78 14.99
CA ARG A 74 0.28 -13.33 15.28
C ARG A 74 0.52 -14.61 14.50
N GLY A 75 1.78 -15.07 14.46
CA GLY A 75 2.16 -16.35 13.88
C GLY A 75 2.32 -16.28 12.36
N LEU A 76 3.15 -15.36 11.88
CA LEU A 76 3.44 -15.24 10.45
C LEU A 76 4.04 -16.54 9.90
N VAL A 77 3.41 -17.09 8.86
CA VAL A 77 3.82 -18.31 8.16
C VAL A 77 4.60 -17.94 6.90
N LEU A 78 5.74 -18.55 6.67
CA LEU A 78 6.53 -18.29 5.46
C LEU A 78 5.92 -19.05 4.25
N PRO A 79 5.80 -18.42 3.06
CA PRO A 79 5.21 -19.06 1.88
C PRO A 79 5.96 -20.31 1.40
N TRP A 80 7.25 -20.43 1.75
CA TRP A 80 8.14 -21.54 1.40
C TRP A 80 8.34 -22.53 2.55
N GLU A 81 7.49 -22.49 3.57
CA GLU A 81 7.53 -23.43 4.69
C GLU A 81 6.90 -24.77 4.31
N SER A 82 7.46 -25.87 4.81
CA SER A 82 6.91 -27.21 4.55
C SER A 82 5.53 -27.37 5.21
N PRO A 83 4.52 -27.94 4.52
CA PRO A 83 3.17 -28.12 5.07
C PRO A 83 3.16 -28.92 6.38
N ALA A 84 4.12 -29.83 6.57
CA ALA A 84 4.30 -30.58 7.80
C ALA A 84 4.55 -29.71 9.06
N ASN A 85 5.08 -28.50 8.89
CA ASN A 85 5.38 -27.58 9.98
C ASN A 85 4.24 -26.56 10.22
N VAL A 86 3.25 -26.52 9.34
CA VAL A 86 2.17 -25.54 9.36
C VAL A 86 0.89 -26.22 9.83
N ARG A 87 0.37 -25.78 10.99
CA ARG A 87 -0.87 -26.36 11.54
C ARG A 87 -2.05 -26.05 10.63
N GLY A 88 -2.70 -27.11 10.13
CA GLY A 88 -3.91 -27.00 9.32
C GLY A 88 -3.66 -26.75 7.83
N ALA A 89 -2.45 -27.01 7.32
CA ALA A 89 -2.14 -27.02 5.89
C ALA A 89 -1.68 -28.42 5.46
N ALA A 90 -2.47 -29.09 4.62
CA ALA A 90 -2.12 -30.36 3.99
C ALA A 90 -1.36 -30.17 2.67
N THR A 91 -1.56 -29.02 2.02
CA THR A 91 -0.95 -28.70 0.72
C THR A 91 -0.16 -27.39 0.73
N GLN A 92 0.80 -27.26 -0.19
CA GLN A 92 1.57 -26.01 -0.37
C GLN A 92 0.68 -24.81 -0.71
N VAL A 93 -0.43 -25.03 -1.41
CA VAL A 93 -1.38 -23.96 -1.76
C VAL A 93 -2.05 -23.40 -0.51
N GLU A 94 -2.37 -24.24 0.46
CA GLU A 94 -2.93 -23.81 1.74
C GLU A 94 -1.92 -23.02 2.58
N VAL A 95 -0.65 -23.41 2.54
CA VAL A 95 0.44 -22.64 3.18
C VAL A 95 0.50 -21.24 2.59
N ILE A 96 0.53 -21.10 1.26
CA ILE A 96 0.57 -19.79 0.60
C ILE A 96 -0.65 -18.93 0.94
N ARG A 97 -1.85 -19.52 0.94
CA ARG A 97 -3.08 -18.83 1.34
C ARG A 97 -2.98 -18.33 2.78
N GLN A 98 -2.54 -19.18 3.70
CA GLN A 98 -2.34 -18.81 5.09
C GLN A 98 -1.28 -17.71 5.21
N SER A 99 -0.13 -17.84 4.56
CA SER A 99 0.91 -16.82 4.54
C SER A 99 0.38 -15.46 4.09
N ALA A 100 -0.37 -15.41 2.99
CA ALA A 100 -0.97 -14.16 2.51
C ALA A 100 -1.93 -13.55 3.55
N HIS A 101 -2.72 -14.40 4.19
CA HIS A 101 -3.66 -13.99 5.24
C HIS A 101 -2.96 -13.42 6.49
N HIS A 102 -1.84 -14.02 6.92
CA HIS A 102 -1.05 -13.51 8.04
C HIS A 102 -0.21 -12.28 7.69
N LEU A 103 0.10 -12.09 6.40
CA LEU A 103 0.94 -11.02 5.90
C LEU A 103 0.18 -9.72 5.64
N PHE A 104 -1.15 -9.79 5.46
CA PHE A 104 -1.96 -8.66 4.99
C PHE A 104 -1.93 -7.44 5.92
N LEU A 105 -2.21 -7.62 7.22
CA LEU A 105 -2.21 -6.49 8.16
C LEU A 105 -0.81 -5.87 8.35
N PRO A 106 0.27 -6.66 8.56
CA PRO A 106 1.62 -6.10 8.65
C PRO A 106 2.07 -5.41 7.35
N MET A 107 1.71 -5.95 6.18
CA MET A 107 2.02 -5.35 4.88
C MET A 107 1.43 -3.95 4.77
N ILE A 108 0.15 -3.77 5.10
CA ILE A 108 -0.50 -2.46 5.06
C ILE A 108 0.07 -1.54 6.15
N GLY A 109 0.17 -2.03 7.39
CA GLY A 109 0.64 -1.22 8.52
C GLY A 109 2.06 -0.67 8.31
N LEU A 110 2.96 -1.47 7.75
CA LEU A 110 4.31 -1.03 7.39
C LEU A 110 4.30 -0.20 6.10
N GLY A 111 3.65 -0.69 5.05
CA GLY A 111 3.71 -0.10 3.71
C GLY A 111 3.00 1.24 3.57
N THR A 112 2.05 1.58 4.44
CA THR A 112 1.26 2.82 4.35
C THR A 112 2.13 4.08 4.42
N LEU A 113 3.17 4.11 5.27
CA LEU A 113 4.08 5.27 5.32
C LEU A 113 4.86 5.41 4.02
N GLN A 114 5.41 4.30 3.52
CA GLN A 114 6.19 4.31 2.27
C GLN A 114 5.30 4.68 1.09
N MET A 115 4.06 4.17 1.05
CA MET A 115 3.05 4.53 0.07
C MET A 115 2.82 6.04 0.05
N ALA A 116 2.60 6.66 1.21
CA ALA A 116 2.35 8.11 1.30
C ALA A 116 3.54 8.94 0.78
N GLN A 117 4.77 8.53 1.13
CA GLN A 117 5.99 9.18 0.66
C GLN A 117 6.15 9.05 -0.87
N ILE A 118 6.01 7.84 -1.40
CA ILE A 118 6.12 7.57 -2.84
C ILE A 118 5.02 8.30 -3.60
N THR A 119 3.78 8.31 -3.10
CA THR A 119 2.64 9.01 -3.72
C THR A 119 2.94 10.49 -3.93
N ARG A 120 3.56 11.15 -2.93
CA ARG A 120 3.91 12.57 -3.03
C ARG A 120 4.98 12.82 -4.09
N ILE A 121 5.96 11.93 -4.22
CA ILE A 121 7.01 11.99 -5.24
C ILE A 121 6.38 11.78 -6.63
N GLU A 122 5.64 10.70 -6.82
CA GLU A 122 4.96 10.36 -8.08
C GLU A 122 4.01 11.47 -8.52
N ARG A 123 3.27 12.07 -7.58
CA ARG A 123 2.42 13.22 -7.87
C ARG A 123 3.24 14.40 -8.42
N SER A 124 4.39 14.72 -7.84
CA SER A 124 5.25 15.80 -8.32
C SER A 124 5.75 15.51 -9.74
N SER A 125 6.30 14.31 -9.94
CA SER A 125 6.82 13.88 -11.24
C SER A 125 5.74 13.83 -12.32
N MET A 126 4.52 13.44 -11.97
CA MET A 126 3.40 13.43 -12.90
C MET A 126 2.89 14.84 -13.22
N VAL A 127 2.86 15.75 -12.24
CA VAL A 127 2.54 17.17 -12.51
C VAL A 127 3.54 17.79 -13.48
N ASP A 128 4.84 17.54 -13.28
CA ASP A 128 5.89 18.05 -14.17
C ASP A 128 5.74 17.45 -15.58
N SER A 129 5.44 16.16 -15.66
CA SER A 129 5.20 15.45 -16.93
C SER A 129 3.99 16.01 -17.69
N LEU A 130 2.87 16.28 -17.01
CA LEU A 130 1.65 16.85 -17.59
C LEU A 130 1.82 18.31 -18.10
N GLN A 131 2.87 19.00 -17.66
CA GLN A 131 3.24 20.34 -18.12
C GLN A 131 4.18 20.33 -19.35
N GLY A 132 4.63 19.16 -19.78
CA GLY A 132 5.53 18.99 -20.91
C GLY A 132 4.93 19.44 -22.25
N GLU A 133 5.79 19.88 -23.18
CA GLU A 133 5.38 20.36 -24.50
C GLU A 133 4.66 19.28 -25.32
N TYR A 134 5.05 18.01 -25.18
CA TYR A 134 4.40 16.88 -25.84
C TYR A 134 2.93 16.73 -25.40
N VAL A 135 2.60 17.01 -24.14
CA VAL A 135 1.22 16.99 -23.64
C VAL A 135 0.42 18.17 -24.19
N LYS A 136 1.02 19.37 -24.24
CA LYS A 136 0.39 20.55 -24.86
C LYS A 136 0.10 20.32 -26.34
N LEU A 137 1.04 19.69 -27.05
CA LEU A 137 0.87 19.32 -28.45
C LEU A 137 -0.23 18.27 -28.64
N ALA A 138 -0.27 17.23 -27.78
CA ALA A 138 -1.35 16.25 -27.80
C ALA A 138 -2.73 16.88 -27.58
N ARG A 139 -2.84 17.84 -26.64
CA ARG A 139 -4.07 18.63 -26.45
C ARG A 139 -4.43 19.45 -27.69
N ALA A 140 -3.45 20.05 -28.37
CA ALA A 140 -3.68 20.80 -29.60
C ALA A 140 -4.19 19.91 -30.75
N TYR A 141 -3.77 18.64 -30.79
CA TYR A 141 -4.31 17.63 -31.71
C TYR A 141 -5.68 17.07 -31.30
N GLY A 142 -6.27 17.54 -30.20
CA GLY A 142 -7.59 17.12 -29.74
C GLY A 142 -7.61 15.77 -29.02
N VAL A 143 -6.46 15.29 -28.53
CA VAL A 143 -6.40 14.05 -27.73
C VAL A 143 -7.21 14.25 -26.44
N PRO A 144 -8.16 13.35 -26.11
CA PRO A 144 -9.00 13.50 -24.93
C PRO A 144 -8.21 13.31 -23.64
N GLU A 145 -8.58 14.04 -22.58
CA GLU A 145 -7.92 13.95 -21.28
C GLU A 145 -7.96 12.53 -20.69
N SER A 146 -8.86 11.63 -21.09
CA SER A 146 -8.83 10.22 -20.64
C SER A 146 -7.63 9.43 -21.16
N THR A 147 -7.05 9.86 -22.29
CA THR A 147 -5.93 9.21 -22.98
C THR A 147 -4.59 9.86 -22.62
N ILE A 148 -4.62 11.09 -22.09
CA ILE A 148 -3.49 11.83 -21.52
C ILE A 148 -3.29 11.43 -20.04
#